data_AF-A0A2R7LPQ2-F1
#
_entry.id   AF-A0A2R7LPQ2-F1
#
_cell.length_a   1.000
_cell.length_b   1.000
_cell.length_c   1.000
_cell.angle_alpha   90.00
_cell.angle_beta   90.00
_cell.angle_gamma   90.00
#
_symmetry.space_group_name_H-M   'P 1'
#
loop_
_entity.id
_entity.type
_entity.pdbx_description
1 polymer ?
#
loop_
_entity_poly.entity_id
_entity_poly.type
_entity_poly.pdbx_seq_one_letter_code
_entity_poly.pdbx_strand_id
1 'polypeptide(L)'
;MTAPQPTGAARIERLKTRPDFLKAAKAPALSRGAVFMQMRARLDDDPLIRVGFTATKKVGGSVERNRAKRRLREAARLLLPLHGRPMCDYVFIARGGTRTREWGRLLDDVKTALISLAAEHDRAEARARQAQSADLPKDPTFDASAPDPSVSG
;
A
#
# COMPACT_ATOMS: atom_id res chain seq x y z
N MET A 1 -16.51 23.30 -5.25
CA MET A 1 -16.08 22.09 -4.51
C MET A 1 -14.69 21.72 -5.02
N THR A 2 -13.65 22.26 -4.39
CA THR A 2 -12.25 22.13 -4.85
C THR A 2 -11.69 20.82 -4.32
N ALA A 3 -11.35 19.89 -5.22
CA ALA A 3 -10.66 18.65 -4.85
C ALA A 3 -9.28 18.99 -4.28
N PRO A 4 -8.84 18.36 -3.17
CA PRO A 4 -7.50 18.59 -2.63
C PRO A 4 -6.46 18.13 -3.65
N GLN A 5 -5.56 19.05 -4.03
CA GLN A 5 -4.41 18.75 -4.88
C GLN A 5 -3.43 17.86 -4.12
N PRO A 6 -2.88 16.80 -4.72
CA PRO A 6 -1.97 15.90 -4.03
C PRO A 6 -0.64 16.61 -3.73
N THR A 7 -0.32 16.74 -2.45
CA THR A 7 0.97 17.16 -1.90
C THR A 7 2.05 16.22 -2.41
N GLY A 8 2.92 16.70 -3.31
CA GLY A 8 4.07 15.97 -3.85
C GLY A 8 3.68 14.66 -4.56
N ALA A 9 3.37 14.72 -5.85
CA ALA A 9 2.99 13.54 -6.64
C ALA A 9 4.07 12.46 -6.54
N ALA A 10 3.84 11.47 -5.66
CA ALA A 10 4.68 10.30 -5.53
C ALA A 10 4.91 9.71 -6.92
N ARG A 11 6.18 9.51 -7.30
CA ARG A 11 6.52 8.94 -8.60
C ARG A 11 5.84 7.57 -8.70
N ILE A 12 5.24 7.27 -9.85
CA ILE A 12 4.61 5.97 -10.09
C ILE A 12 5.38 5.24 -11.18
N GLU A 13 6.02 4.13 -10.83
CA GLU A 13 6.78 3.29 -11.76
C GLU A 13 6.15 1.91 -11.95
N ARG A 14 6.55 1.21 -13.01
CA ARG A 14 6.13 -0.18 -13.21
C ARG A 14 7.03 -1.13 -12.43
N LEU A 15 6.41 -2.11 -11.77
CA LEU A 15 7.08 -3.25 -11.19
C LEU A 15 7.53 -4.20 -12.31
N LYS A 16 8.84 -4.44 -12.44
CA LYS A 16 9.43 -5.20 -13.55
C LYS A 16 9.95 -6.58 -13.16
N THR A 17 10.45 -6.75 -11.94
CA THR A 17 11.25 -7.93 -11.57
C THR A 17 10.38 -9.02 -10.92
N ARG A 18 10.62 -10.29 -11.29
CA ARG A 18 9.92 -11.45 -10.70
C ARG A 18 10.04 -11.52 -9.16
N PRO A 19 11.22 -11.28 -8.54
CA PRO A 19 11.33 -11.28 -7.08
C PRO A 19 10.38 -10.29 -6.42
N ASP A 20 10.18 -9.11 -7.00
CA ASP A 20 9.26 -8.12 -6.46
C ASP A 20 7.79 -8.58 -6.52
N PHE A 21 7.39 -9.22 -7.62
CA PHE A 21 6.06 -9.84 -7.72
C PHE A 21 5.85 -10.93 -6.68
N LEU A 22 6.87 -11.77 -6.41
CA LEU A 22 6.77 -12.82 -5.38
C LEU A 22 6.68 -12.25 -3.96
N LYS A 23 7.42 -11.18 -3.68
CA LYS A 23 7.31 -10.45 -2.41
C LYS A 23 5.92 -9.82 -2.24
N ALA A 24 5.37 -9.21 -3.29
CA ALA A 24 4.01 -8.65 -3.27
C ALA A 24 2.94 -9.75 -3.12
N ALA A 25 3.18 -10.95 -3.64
CA ALA A 25 2.26 -12.07 -3.49
C ALA A 25 2.08 -12.56 -2.04
N LYS A 26 3.04 -12.28 -1.16
CA LYS A 26 2.98 -12.60 0.27
C LYS A 26 2.36 -11.47 1.11
N ALA A 27 2.09 -10.33 0.51
CA ALA A 27 1.60 -9.14 1.20
C ALA A 27 0.07 -9.17 1.33
N PRO A 28 -0.52 -8.31 2.19
CA PRO A 28 -1.97 -8.16 2.30
C PRO A 28 -2.62 -7.99 0.92
N ALA A 29 -3.72 -8.69 0.74
CA ALA A 29 -4.40 -8.77 -0.53
C ALA A 29 -5.91 -8.79 -0.31
N LEU A 30 -6.63 -8.19 -1.24
CA LEU A 30 -8.08 -8.21 -1.18
C LEU A 30 -8.71 -8.39 -2.56
N SER A 31 -9.97 -8.81 -2.54
CA SER A 31 -10.82 -8.90 -3.72
C SER A 31 -11.95 -7.87 -3.64
N ARG A 32 -12.16 -7.12 -4.72
CA ARG A 32 -13.35 -6.28 -4.94
C ARG A 32 -13.87 -6.50 -6.35
N GLY A 33 -15.09 -7.05 -6.44
CA GLY A 33 -15.73 -7.37 -7.71
C GLY A 33 -14.82 -8.17 -8.62
N ALA A 34 -14.44 -7.58 -9.76
CA ALA A 34 -13.61 -8.26 -10.76
C ALA A 34 -12.09 -8.16 -10.52
N VAL A 35 -11.64 -7.39 -9.52
CA VAL A 35 -10.23 -7.10 -9.30
C VAL A 35 -9.74 -7.76 -8.02
N PHE A 36 -8.54 -8.32 -8.11
CA PHE A 36 -7.78 -8.74 -6.93
C PHE A 36 -6.50 -7.93 -6.87
N MET A 37 -6.23 -7.34 -5.71
CA MET A 37 -5.13 -6.41 -5.52
C MET A 37 -4.30 -6.85 -4.33
N GLN A 38 -2.99 -6.81 -4.52
CA GLN A 38 -1.99 -7.00 -3.47
C GLN A 38 -1.31 -5.66 -3.21
N MET A 39 -1.03 -5.36 -1.95
CA MET A 39 -0.29 -4.17 -1.53
C MET A 39 0.83 -4.57 -0.58
N ARG A 40 2.05 -4.25 -0.97
CA ARG A 40 3.25 -4.46 -0.15
C ARG A 40 3.81 -3.11 0.29
N ALA A 41 3.79 -2.85 1.59
CA ALA A 41 4.58 -1.76 2.16
C ALA A 41 6.07 -2.06 1.97
N ARG A 42 6.84 -1.08 1.54
CA ARG A 42 8.30 -1.14 1.51
C ARG A 42 8.85 -0.42 2.74
N LEU A 43 10.01 -0.87 3.15
CA LEU A 43 10.78 -0.30 4.26
C LEU A 43 11.85 0.69 3.76
N ASP A 44 11.77 1.10 2.48
CA ASP A 44 12.65 2.11 1.93
C ASP A 44 12.01 3.49 2.10
N ASP A 45 12.83 4.51 2.39
CA ASP A 45 12.40 5.91 2.52
C ASP A 45 12.10 6.58 1.18
N ASP A 46 11.92 5.80 0.10
CA ASP A 46 11.58 6.33 -1.22
C ASP A 46 10.04 6.43 -1.36
N PRO A 47 9.47 7.64 -1.50
CA PRO A 47 8.02 7.81 -1.70
C PRO A 47 7.50 7.20 -3.00
N LEU A 48 8.35 6.60 -3.84
CA LEU A 48 8.01 5.85 -5.04
C LEU A 48 6.89 4.82 -4.83
N ILE A 49 5.88 4.88 -5.68
CA ILE A 49 4.85 3.85 -5.83
C ILE A 49 5.24 2.97 -7.01
N ARG A 50 5.22 1.64 -6.85
CA ARG A 50 5.40 0.72 -7.99
C ARG A 50 4.13 -0.06 -8.27
N VAL A 51 3.83 -0.29 -9.54
CA VAL A 51 2.64 -1.02 -9.96
C VAL A 51 2.95 -2.15 -10.94
N GLY A 52 2.49 -3.36 -10.60
CA GLY A 52 2.55 -4.55 -11.44
C GLY A 52 1.16 -4.97 -11.92
N PHE A 53 1.10 -5.60 -13.10
CA PHE A 53 -0.14 -6.13 -13.67
C PHE A 53 0.02 -7.58 -14.06
N THR A 54 -0.88 -8.43 -13.59
CA THR A 54 -0.94 -9.84 -13.97
C THR A 54 -2.35 -10.21 -14.38
N ALA A 55 -2.48 -11.30 -15.14
CA ALA A 55 -3.77 -11.83 -15.55
C ALA A 55 -3.78 -13.33 -15.35
N THR A 56 -4.82 -13.83 -14.69
CA THR A 56 -4.97 -15.27 -14.43
C THR A 56 -5.33 -16.03 -15.72
N LYS A 57 -5.00 -17.33 -15.78
CA LYS A 57 -5.42 -18.20 -16.89
C LYS A 57 -6.95 -18.22 -17.07
N LYS A 58 -7.70 -18.06 -15.98
CA LYS A 58 -9.18 -18.00 -15.94
C LYS A 58 -9.79 -16.80 -16.68
N VAL A 59 -8.99 -15.81 -17.09
CA VAL A 59 -9.47 -14.67 -17.90
C VAL A 59 -9.77 -15.08 -19.34
N GLY A 60 -9.10 -16.11 -19.85
CA GLY A 60 -9.20 -16.57 -21.23
C GLY A 60 -7.86 -16.54 -21.96
N GLY A 61 -7.92 -16.40 -23.28
CA GLY A 61 -6.77 -16.40 -24.17
C GLY A 61 -5.85 -15.18 -24.03
N SER A 62 -4.88 -15.08 -24.94
CA SER A 62 -3.88 -14.01 -24.91
C SER A 62 -4.50 -12.63 -25.15
N VAL A 63 -5.50 -12.53 -26.02
CA VAL A 63 -6.17 -11.26 -26.35
C VAL A 63 -7.01 -10.77 -25.17
N GLU A 64 -7.76 -11.66 -24.53
CA GLU A 64 -8.60 -11.37 -23.37
C GLU A 64 -7.76 -10.93 -22.18
N ARG A 65 -6.67 -11.64 -21.90
CA ARG A 65 -5.70 -11.28 -20.85
C ARG A 65 -5.06 -9.92 -21.15
N ASN A 66 -4.70 -9.64 -22.40
CA ASN A 66 -4.12 -8.35 -22.77
C ASN A 66 -5.13 -7.21 -22.66
N ARG A 67 -6.39 -7.42 -23.06
CA ARG A 67 -7.47 -6.45 -22.88
C ARG A 67 -7.72 -6.15 -21.40
N ALA A 68 -7.77 -7.18 -20.56
CA ALA A 68 -7.92 -7.00 -19.12
C ALA A 68 -6.75 -6.21 -18.50
N LYS A 69 -5.50 -6.53 -18.86
CA LYS A 69 -4.31 -5.76 -18.43
C LYS A 69 -4.34 -4.31 -18.92
N ARG A 70 -4.80 -4.05 -20.15
CA ARG A 70 -4.95 -2.68 -20.68
C ARG A 70 -5.96 -1.88 -19.85
N ARG A 71 -7.12 -2.47 -19.54
CA ARG A 71 -8.14 -1.84 -18.69
C ARG A 71 -7.63 -1.55 -17.27
N LEU A 72 -6.94 -2.51 -16.65
CA LEU A 72 -6.36 -2.30 -15.31
C LEU A 72 -5.27 -1.22 -15.32
N ARG A 73 -4.48 -1.13 -16.40
CA ARG A 73 -3.47 -0.07 -16.54
C ARG A 73 -4.10 1.32 -16.57
N GLU A 74 -5.17 1.50 -17.33
CA GLU A 74 -5.88 2.79 -17.35
C GLU A 74 -6.54 3.11 -16.01
N ALA A 75 -7.15 2.10 -15.35
CA ALA A 75 -7.76 2.31 -14.04
C ALA A 75 -6.71 2.71 -12.98
N ALA A 76 -5.56 2.04 -12.99
CA ALA A 76 -4.44 2.38 -12.12
C ALA A 76 -3.88 3.78 -12.42
N ARG A 77 -3.76 4.17 -13.70
CA ARG A 77 -3.31 5.50 -14.11
C ARG A 77 -4.19 6.62 -13.55
N LEU A 78 -5.51 6.39 -13.49
CA LEU A 78 -6.47 7.36 -12.98
C LEU A 78 -6.54 7.39 -11.44
N LEU A 79 -6.44 6.23 -10.79
CA LEU A 79 -6.75 6.10 -9.37
C LEU A 79 -5.54 6.03 -8.44
N LEU A 80 -4.38 5.53 -8.90
CA LEU A 80 -3.18 5.49 -8.05
C LEU A 80 -2.68 6.88 -7.63
N PRO A 81 -2.67 7.91 -8.49
CA PRO A 81 -2.26 9.25 -8.04
C PRO A 81 -3.15 9.84 -6.94
N LEU A 82 -4.40 9.38 -6.84
CA LEU A 82 -5.40 9.90 -5.90
C LEU A 82 -5.50 9.09 -4.60
N HIS A 83 -5.25 7.79 -4.67
CA HIS A 83 -5.52 6.84 -3.58
C HIS A 83 -4.34 5.93 -3.24
N GLY A 84 -3.25 5.99 -4.02
CA GLY A 84 -2.05 5.23 -3.75
C GLY A 84 -1.31 5.76 -2.53
N ARG A 85 -0.80 4.86 -1.70
CA ARG A 85 0.10 5.20 -0.60
C ARG A 85 1.54 5.21 -1.11
N PRO A 86 2.38 6.18 -0.70
CA PRO A 86 3.81 6.20 -1.01
C PRO A 86 4.50 4.96 -0.42
N MET A 87 5.73 4.67 -0.88
CA MET A 87 6.55 3.55 -0.40
C MET A 87 5.85 2.18 -0.54
N CYS A 88 4.92 2.04 -1.49
CA CYS A 88 4.12 0.82 -1.65
C CYS A 88 4.23 0.23 -3.05
N ASP A 89 4.23 -1.10 -3.11
CA ASP A 89 4.12 -1.86 -4.36
C ASP A 89 2.72 -2.46 -4.48
N TYR A 90 2.04 -2.12 -5.57
CA TYR A 90 0.72 -2.62 -5.91
C TYR A 90 0.82 -3.67 -7.01
N VAL A 91 0.14 -4.80 -6.85
CA VAL A 91 -0.02 -5.79 -7.93
C VAL A 91 -1.49 -6.00 -8.22
N PHE A 92 -1.90 -5.62 -9.42
CA PHE A 92 -3.25 -5.78 -9.93
C PHE A 92 -3.35 -7.11 -10.67
N ILE A 93 -4.23 -7.99 -10.21
CA ILE A 93 -4.48 -9.32 -10.77
C ILE A 93 -5.86 -9.32 -11.44
N ALA A 94 -5.88 -9.42 -12.77
CA ALA A 94 -7.11 -9.58 -13.52
C ALA A 94 -7.74 -10.96 -13.29
N ARG A 95 -9.01 -10.97 -12.88
CA ARG A 95 -9.88 -12.16 -12.81
C ARG A 95 -10.89 -12.16 -13.97
N GLY A 96 -11.58 -13.29 -14.19
CA GLY A 96 -12.47 -13.51 -15.35
C GLY A 96 -13.46 -12.37 -15.63
N GLY A 97 -14.02 -11.75 -14.59
CA GLY A 97 -14.97 -10.64 -14.73
C GLY A 97 -14.37 -9.30 -15.19
N THR A 98 -13.04 -9.13 -15.17
CA THR A 98 -12.39 -7.81 -15.41
C THR A 98 -12.65 -7.29 -16.81
N ARG A 99 -12.78 -8.21 -17.77
CA ARG A 99 -12.97 -7.88 -19.19
C ARG A 99 -14.37 -7.35 -19.50
N THR A 100 -15.38 -7.95 -18.89
CA THR A 100 -16.80 -7.74 -19.21
C THR A 100 -17.48 -6.75 -18.27
N ARG A 101 -16.86 -6.46 -17.11
CA ARG A 101 -17.36 -5.42 -16.19
C ARG A 101 -17.53 -4.09 -16.92
N GLU A 102 -18.59 -3.38 -16.62
CA GLU A 102 -18.77 -1.98 -17.01
C GLU A 102 -17.59 -1.14 -16.48
N TRP A 103 -17.19 -0.09 -17.20
CA TRP A 103 -15.98 0.67 -16.90
C TRP A 103 -16.07 1.45 -15.59
N GLY A 104 -17.17 2.15 -15.34
CA GLY A 104 -17.44 2.84 -14.08
C GLY A 104 -17.39 1.87 -12.89
N ARG A 105 -18.06 0.73 -12.99
CA ARG A 105 -17.99 -0.33 -11.97
C ARG A 105 -16.59 -0.88 -11.75
N LEU A 106 -15.77 -0.98 -12.80
CA LEU A 106 -14.37 -1.38 -12.66
C LEU A 106 -13.54 -0.33 -11.93
N LEU A 107 -13.78 0.96 -12.20
CA LEU A 107 -13.14 2.06 -11.46
C LEU A 107 -13.56 2.04 -9.99
N ASP A 108 -14.85 1.83 -9.70
CA ASP A 108 -15.35 1.72 -8.32
C ASP A 108 -14.73 0.54 -7.57
N ASP A 109 -14.64 -0.63 -8.22
CA ASP A 109 -13.99 -1.82 -7.65
C ASP A 109 -12.52 -1.51 -7.29
N VAL A 110 -11.78 -0.88 -8.21
CA VAL A 110 -10.37 -0.51 -8.00
C VAL A 110 -10.23 0.54 -6.90
N LYS A 111 -11.05 1.59 -6.93
CA LYS A 111 -11.04 2.66 -5.93
C LYS A 111 -11.31 2.10 -4.54
N THR A 112 -12.36 1.29 -4.40
CA THR A 112 -12.72 0.64 -3.14
C THR A 112 -11.59 -0.25 -2.64
N ALA A 113 -10.92 -0.96 -3.55
CA ALA A 113 -9.78 -1.80 -3.19
C ALA A 113 -8.59 -0.98 -2.67
N LEU A 114 -8.22 0.11 -3.35
CA LEU A 114 -7.14 1.00 -2.93
C LEU A 114 -7.43 1.62 -1.55
N ILE A 115 -8.64 2.15 -1.35
CA ILE A 115 -9.04 2.77 -0.07
C ILE A 115 -9.03 1.73 1.05
N SER A 116 -9.56 0.53 0.81
CA SER A 116 -9.59 -0.55 1.81
C SER A 116 -8.19 -0.99 2.21
N LEU A 117 -7.28 -1.18 1.24
CA LEU A 117 -5.89 -1.56 1.50
C LEU A 117 -5.12 -0.45 2.21
N ALA A 118 -5.32 0.80 1.81
CA ALA A 118 -4.73 1.95 2.49
C ALA A 118 -5.17 2.03 3.96
N ALA A 119 -6.47 1.87 4.23
CA ALA A 119 -6.99 1.88 5.60
C ALA A 119 -6.48 0.68 6.44
N GLU A 120 -6.24 -0.48 5.82
CA GLU A 120 -5.61 -1.62 6.50
C GLU A 120 -4.13 -1.35 6.80
N HIS A 121 -3.41 -0.76 5.84
CA HIS A 121 -2.02 -0.35 6.00
C HIS A 121 -1.85 0.65 7.14
N ASP A 122 -2.63 1.74 7.14
CA ASP A 122 -2.52 2.80 8.15
C ASP A 122 -2.82 2.23 9.56
N ARG A 123 -3.77 1.30 9.68
CA ARG A 123 -4.06 0.60 10.94
C ARG A 123 -2.92 -0.32 11.37
N ALA A 124 -2.30 -1.03 10.44
CA ALA A 124 -1.15 -1.90 10.74
C ALA A 124 0.06 -1.07 11.19
N GLU A 125 0.31 0.06 10.53
CA GLU A 125 1.38 0.99 10.89
C GLU A 125 1.15 1.61 12.27
N ALA A 126 -0.06 2.09 12.57
CA ALA A 126 -0.40 2.63 13.89
C ALA A 126 -0.19 1.61 15.02
N ARG A 127 -0.60 0.35 14.80
CA ARG A 127 -0.36 -0.74 15.75
C ARG A 127 1.12 -1.02 15.96
N ALA A 128 1.92 -1.02 14.90
CA ALA A 128 3.36 -1.21 14.99
C ALA A 128 4.05 -0.09 15.79
N ARG A 129 3.67 1.17 15.54
CA ARG A 129 4.17 2.34 16.30
C ARG A 129 3.80 2.26 17.79
N GLN A 130 2.56 1.86 18.11
CA GLN A 130 2.12 1.67 19.51
C GLN A 130 2.92 0.58 20.22
N ALA A 131 3.15 -0.57 19.57
CA ALA A 131 3.97 -1.64 20.13
C ALA A 131 5.41 -1.18 20.41
N GLN A 132 6.03 -0.43 19.48
CA GLN A 132 7.38 0.13 19.68
C GLN A 132 7.45 1.12 20.85
N SER A 133 6.42 1.93 21.06
CA SER A 133 6.38 2.87 22.19
C SER A 133 6.19 2.18 23.55
N ALA A 134 5.62 0.96 23.57
CA ALA A 134 5.42 0.19 24.80
C ALA A 134 6.66 -0.63 25.20
N ASP A 135 7.54 -0.93 24.24
CA ASP A 135 8.77 -1.72 24.44
C ASP A 135 9.97 -0.85 24.87
N LEU A 136 9.82 0.48 24.88
CA LEU A 136 10.81 1.38 25.44
C LEU A 136 10.80 1.23 26.98
N PRO A 137 11.95 0.98 27.64
CA PRO A 137 12.00 0.98 29.10
C PRO A 137 11.59 2.37 29.57
N LYS A 138 10.58 2.46 30.45
CA LYS A 138 10.39 3.65 31.27
C LYS A 138 11.62 3.74 32.16
N ASP A 139 12.49 4.71 31.90
CA ASP A 139 13.76 4.86 32.62
C ASP A 139 13.56 4.77 34.14
N PRO A 140 14.52 4.13 34.85
CA PRO A 140 14.43 3.92 36.28
C PRO A 140 14.52 5.27 36.99
N THR A 141 13.73 5.39 38.04
CA THR A 141 13.84 6.41 39.08
C THR A 141 15.30 6.87 39.28
N PHE A 142 15.61 8.10 38.86
CA PHE A 142 16.78 8.80 39.37
C PHE A 142 16.47 9.14 40.84
N ASP A 143 16.99 8.31 41.74
CA ASP A 143 16.91 8.54 43.17
C ASP A 143 17.82 9.73 43.51
N ALA A 144 17.23 10.92 43.59
CA ALA A 144 17.89 12.12 44.04
C ALA A 144 18.02 12.06 45.57
N SER A 145 19.06 11.38 46.06
CA SER A 145 19.47 11.43 47.46
C SER A 145 20.70 12.35 47.59
N ALA A 146 20.43 13.59 47.98
CA ALA A 146 21.40 14.52 48.58
C ALA A 146 21.74 14.02 50.01
N PRO A 147 22.86 14.40 50.66
CA PRO A 147 23.25 15.80 50.86
C PRO A 147 24.76 16.12 50.78
N ASP A 148 25.03 17.40 50.54
CA ASP A 148 26.33 18.06 50.59
C ASP A 148 26.90 18.09 52.02
N PRO A 149 28.18 17.72 52.27
CA PRO A 149 28.76 17.78 53.60
C PRO A 149 29.18 19.20 53.96
N SER A 150 28.46 19.80 54.90
CA SER A 150 28.97 20.91 55.71
C SER A 150 30.22 20.48 56.48
N VAL A 151 31.40 21.02 56.11
CA VAL A 151 32.57 21.07 56.99
C VAL A 151 33.18 22.47 56.93
N SER A 152 33.01 23.20 58.03
CA SER A 152 33.85 24.34 58.42
C SER A 152 35.19 23.82 58.97
N GLY A 153 36.27 24.58 58.73
CA GLY A 153 37.60 24.33 59.30
C GLY A 153 38.67 25.17 58.62
#